data_AF-A0A0C2HE73-F1
#
_entry.id   AF-A0A0C2HE73-F1
#
_cell.length_a   1.000
_cell.length_b   1.000
_cell.length_c   1.000
_cell.angle_alpha   90.00
_cell.angle_beta   90.00
_cell.angle_gamma   90.00
#
_symmetry.space_group_name_H-M   'P 1'
#
loop_
_entity.id
_entity.type
_entity.pdbx_description
1 polymer ?
#
loop_
_entity_poly.entity_id
_entity_poly.type
_entity_poly.pdbx_seq_one_letter_code
_entity_poly.pdbx_strand_id
1 'polypeptide(L)'
;MEVNKVKMLNEWDITDTSKDERIEALIPHYAQVAEEYCHRSFPEPYPAKVQEFIARMIQHHNNGVISRSMGSVSYTWDANAEAKAYKLILPFRRVNWGGSYEH
;
A
#
# COMPACT_ATOMS: atom_id res chain seq x y z
N MET A 1 6.80 -3.66 -10.80
CA MET A 1 6.52 -4.74 -9.81
C MET A 1 5.51 -5.70 -10.41
N GLU A 2 5.70 -7.01 -10.28
CA GLU A 2 4.83 -8.04 -10.87
C GLU A 2 3.73 -8.51 -9.91
N VAL A 3 2.56 -8.87 -10.45
CA VAL A 3 1.40 -9.36 -9.71
C VAL A 3 1.71 -10.63 -8.90
N ASN A 4 2.49 -11.54 -9.48
CA ASN A 4 2.95 -12.75 -8.79
C ASN A 4 3.69 -12.44 -7.48
N LYS A 5 4.47 -11.34 -7.46
CA LYS A 5 5.22 -10.94 -6.26
C LYS A 5 4.31 -10.44 -5.16
N VAL A 6 3.22 -9.74 -5.52
CA VAL A 6 2.18 -9.32 -4.58
C VAL A 6 1.43 -10.54 -4.01
N LYS A 7 1.11 -11.53 -4.86
CA LYS A 7 0.48 -12.78 -4.42
C LYS A 7 1.36 -13.55 -3.43
N MET A 8 2.66 -13.68 -3.72
CA MET A 8 3.62 -14.33 -2.83
C MET A 8 3.73 -13.63 -1.47
N LEU A 9 3.75 -12.29 -1.44
CA LEU A 9 3.84 -11.51 -0.20
C LEU A 9 2.60 -11.61 0.68
N ASN A 10 1.44 -11.85 0.07
CA ASN A 10 0.15 -11.95 0.76
C ASN A 10 -0.29 -13.40 1.01
N GLU A 11 0.56 -14.39 0.69
CA GLU A 11 0.25 -15.82 0.77
C GLU A 11 -1.06 -16.17 0.02
N TRP A 12 -1.32 -15.48 -1.08
CA TRP A 12 -2.47 -15.75 -1.94
C TRP A 12 -2.17 -16.88 -2.91
N ASP A 13 -3.22 -17.61 -3.30
CA ASP A 13 -3.09 -18.66 -4.28
C ASP A 13 -2.63 -18.08 -5.62
N ILE A 14 -1.53 -18.62 -6.14
CA ILE A 14 -0.88 -18.12 -7.35
C ILE A 14 -1.77 -18.38 -8.58
N THR A 15 -2.59 -19.43 -8.53
CA THR A 15 -3.45 -19.89 -9.63
C THR A 15 -4.77 -19.13 -9.70
N ASP A 16 -5.17 -18.40 -8.65
CA ASP A 16 -6.36 -17.55 -8.65
C ASP A 16 -6.15 -16.34 -9.59
N THR A 17 -6.74 -16.42 -10.79
CA THR A 17 -6.66 -15.36 -11.81
C THR A 17 -7.73 -14.30 -11.67
N SER A 18 -8.71 -14.51 -10.78
CA SER A 18 -9.92 -13.71 -10.66
C SER A 18 -9.64 -12.24 -10.29
N LYS A 19 -8.51 -11.97 -9.65
CA LYS A 19 -8.15 -10.62 -9.15
C LYS A 19 -6.89 -10.06 -9.80
N ASP A 20 -6.29 -10.73 -10.78
CA ASP A 20 -5.01 -10.32 -11.38
C ASP A 20 -5.09 -8.93 -12.02
N GLU A 21 -6.12 -8.67 -12.83
CA GLU A 21 -6.33 -7.38 -13.50
C GLU A 21 -6.48 -6.23 -12.48
N ARG A 22 -7.15 -6.51 -11.37
CA ARG A 22 -7.33 -5.53 -10.28
C ARG A 22 -6.03 -5.28 -9.54
N ILE A 23 -5.23 -6.32 -9.28
CA ILE A 23 -3.92 -6.17 -8.63
C ILE A 23 -2.98 -5.38 -9.55
N GLU A 24 -2.97 -5.68 -10.84
CA GLU A 24 -2.17 -4.99 -11.85
C GLU A 24 -2.49 -3.49 -11.90
N ALA A 25 -3.76 -3.12 -11.87
CA ALA A 25 -4.18 -1.72 -11.84
C ALA A 25 -3.85 -1.00 -10.52
N LEU A 26 -3.84 -1.71 -9.39
CA LEU A 26 -3.57 -1.14 -8.07
C LEU A 26 -2.08 -0.92 -7.80
N ILE A 27 -1.19 -1.72 -8.39
CA ILE A 27 0.27 -1.58 -8.24
C ILE A 27 0.77 -0.16 -8.57
N PRO A 28 0.49 0.42 -9.76
CA PRO A 28 0.97 1.76 -10.10
C PRO A 28 0.32 2.85 -9.22
N HIS A 29 -0.93 2.66 -8.81
CA HIS A 29 -1.61 3.60 -7.91
C HIS A 29 -0.91 3.67 -6.55
N TYR A 30 -0.62 2.52 -5.92
CA TYR A 30 0.07 2.49 -4.63
C TYR A 30 1.56 2.85 -4.73
N ALA A 31 2.19 2.65 -5.89
CA ALA A 31 3.52 3.16 -6.16
C ALA A 31 3.52 4.69 -6.13
N GLN A 32 2.58 5.34 -6.83
CA GLN A 32 2.44 6.80 -6.82
C GLN A 32 2.16 7.34 -5.41
N VAL A 33 1.31 6.68 -4.62
CA VAL A 33 1.06 7.04 -3.22
C VAL A 33 2.34 6.95 -2.38
N ALA A 34 3.16 5.92 -2.58
CA ALA A 34 4.43 5.78 -1.87
C ALA A 34 5.44 6.88 -2.28
N GLU A 35 5.49 7.23 -3.56
CA GLU A 35 6.35 8.30 -4.09
C GLU A 35 5.96 9.68 -3.55
N GLU A 36 4.65 9.97 -3.53
CA GLU A 36 4.10 11.20 -2.95
C GLU A 36 4.40 11.27 -1.45
N TYR A 37 4.14 10.19 -0.71
CA TYR A 37 4.39 10.15 0.74
C TYR A 37 5.88 10.33 1.09
N CYS A 38 6.78 9.73 0.29
CA CYS A 38 8.22 9.82 0.52
C CYS A 38 8.86 11.08 -0.09
N HIS A 39 8.11 11.85 -0.89
CA HIS A 39 8.60 12.96 -1.72
C HIS A 39 9.83 12.56 -2.55
N ARG A 40 9.79 11.36 -3.13
CA ARG A 40 10.91 10.78 -3.88
C ARG A 40 10.37 9.79 -4.91
N SER A 41 10.97 9.79 -6.10
CA SER A 41 10.70 8.74 -7.07
C SER A 41 11.55 7.49 -6.82
N PHE A 42 10.92 6.32 -6.93
CA PHE A 42 11.58 5.03 -6.74
C PHE A 42 11.82 4.39 -8.12
N PRO A 43 13.08 4.29 -8.60
CA PRO A 43 13.36 3.58 -9.85
C PRO A 43 13.10 2.09 -9.70
N GLU A 44 12.65 1.43 -10.78
CA GLU A 44 12.52 -0.02 -10.79
C GLU A 44 13.91 -0.69 -10.84
N PRO A 45 14.15 -1.76 -10.05
CA PRO A 45 13.18 -2.42 -9.16
C PRO A 45 12.96 -1.68 -7.84
N TYR A 46 11.69 -1.57 -7.42
CA TYR A 46 11.32 -0.94 -6.15
C TYR A 46 12.06 -1.58 -4.96
N PRO A 47 12.44 -0.82 -3.92
CA PRO A 47 13.06 -1.38 -2.74
C PRO A 47 12.08 -2.30 -1.99
N ALA A 48 12.60 -3.36 -1.35
CA ALA A 48 11.80 -4.43 -0.74
C ALA A 48 10.71 -3.92 0.23
N LYS A 49 10.98 -2.86 0.99
CA LYS A 49 10.02 -2.24 1.91
C LYS A 49 8.86 -1.53 1.19
N VAL A 50 9.12 -0.92 0.04
CA VAL A 50 8.07 -0.33 -0.82
C VAL A 50 7.23 -1.45 -1.45
N GLN A 51 7.87 -2.57 -1.80
CA GLN A 51 7.15 -3.75 -2.28
C GLN A 51 6.19 -4.32 -1.21
N GLU A 52 6.66 -4.46 0.03
CA GLU A 52 5.82 -4.91 1.16
C GLU A 52 4.70 -3.91 1.49
N PHE A 53 4.97 -2.61 1.38
CA PHE A 53 3.94 -1.57 1.52
C PHE A 53 2.81 -1.73 0.50
N ILE A 54 3.15 -1.84 -0.79
CA ILE A 54 2.18 -2.01 -1.88
C ILE A 54 1.36 -3.29 -1.65
N ALA A 55 2.02 -4.40 -1.30
CA ALA A 55 1.32 -5.67 -1.06
C ALA A 55 0.31 -5.58 0.10
N ARG A 56 0.69 -4.97 1.22
CA ARG A 56 -0.21 -4.76 2.37
C ARG A 56 -1.37 -3.83 2.03
N MET A 57 -1.11 -2.73 1.32
CA MET A 57 -2.17 -1.80 0.92
C MET A 57 -3.20 -2.48 0.00
N ILE A 58 -2.75 -3.33 -0.94
CA ILE A 58 -3.63 -4.12 -1.80
C ILE A 58 -4.43 -5.16 -1.01
N GLN A 59 -3.81 -5.81 -0.01
CA GLN A 59 -4.49 -6.73 0.89
C GLN A 59 -5.63 -6.04 1.65
N HIS A 60 -5.37 -4.85 2.20
CA HIS A 60 -6.38 -4.05 2.91
C HIS A 60 -7.49 -3.56 1.98
N HIS A 61 -7.16 -3.15 0.76
CA HIS A 61 -8.14 -2.73 -0.23
C HIS A 61 -9.12 -3.84 -0.63
N ASN A 62 -8.65 -5.10 -0.67
CA ASN A 62 -9.48 -6.27 -0.98
C ASN A 62 -10.46 -6.61 0.16
N ASN A 63 -10.16 -6.18 1.40
CA ASN A 63 -11.01 -6.42 2.57
C ASN A 63 -12.19 -5.42 2.69
N GLY A 64 -12.46 -4.67 1.61
CA GLY A 64 -13.51 -3.67 1.53
C GLY A 64 -14.91 -4.28 1.67
N VAL A 65 -15.54 -3.96 2.82
CA VAL A 65 -16.99 -3.97 3.07
C VAL A 65 -17.63 -5.36 3.21
N ILE A 66 -17.43 -6.00 4.36
CA ILE A 66 -18.43 -6.97 4.87
C ILE A 66 -19.55 -6.16 5.55
N SER A 67 -20.47 -5.68 4.73
CA SER A 67 -21.77 -5.18 5.18
C SER A 67 -22.60 -6.36 5.70
N ARG A 68 -22.55 -6.67 7.00
CA ARG A 68 -23.60 -7.40 7.73
C ARG A 68 -23.33 -7.43 9.24
N SER A 69 -23.97 -6.54 9.99
CA SER A 69 -25.00 -6.94 10.95
C SER A 69 -25.52 -5.73 11.74
N MET A 70 -26.84 -5.58 11.64
CA MET A 70 -27.74 -4.69 12.35
C MET A 70 -27.57 -4.85 13.88
N GLY A 71 -26.87 -3.93 14.55
CA GLY A 71 -26.91 -3.89 16.03
C GLY A 71 -25.79 -3.15 16.77
N SER A 72 -24.56 -3.12 16.27
CA SER A 72 -23.46 -2.38 16.92
C SER A 72 -22.56 -1.79 15.86
N VAL A 73 -22.47 -0.46 15.84
CA VAL A 73 -21.54 0.27 14.96
C VAL A 73 -20.12 -0.10 15.36
N SER A 74 -19.51 -1.04 14.64
CA SER A 74 -18.08 -1.33 14.73
C SER A 74 -17.47 -1.12 13.35
N TYR A 75 -17.15 0.14 13.05
CA TYR A 75 -16.20 0.46 12.00
C TYR A 75 -14.80 0.23 12.56
N THR A 76 -14.21 -0.92 12.28
CA THR A 76 -12.76 -1.04 12.34
C THR A 76 -12.23 -1.00 10.91
N TRP A 77 -12.14 0.21 10.36
CA TRP A 77 -10.97 0.50 9.51
C TRP A 77 -9.76 0.16 10.39
N ASP A 78 -8.96 -0.82 9.99
CA ASP A 78 -7.75 -1.15 10.74
C ASP A 78 -6.71 -0.05 10.51
N ALA A 79 -6.97 1.12 11.10
CA ALA A 79 -6.10 2.30 11.13
C ALA A 79 -4.69 1.91 11.59
N ASN A 80 -4.59 0.83 12.36
CA ASN A 80 -3.35 0.24 12.84
C ASN A 80 -2.53 -0.42 11.72
N ALA A 81 -3.15 -1.10 10.76
CA ALA A 81 -2.45 -1.81 9.70
C ALA A 81 -2.04 -0.89 8.56
N GLU A 82 -2.84 0.11 8.22
CA GLU A 82 -2.38 1.22 7.36
C GLU A 82 -1.21 1.97 8.03
N ALA A 83 -1.30 2.29 9.33
CA ALA A 83 -0.18 2.90 10.05
C ALA A 83 1.08 2.00 10.08
N LYS A 84 0.93 0.68 10.18
CA LYS A 84 2.04 -0.28 10.07
C LYS A 84 2.62 -0.32 8.65
N ALA A 85 1.80 -0.20 7.62
CA ALA A 85 2.25 -0.11 6.24
C ALA A 85 3.08 1.16 6.04
N TYR A 86 2.58 2.34 6.46
CA TYR A 86 3.34 3.58 6.39
C TYR A 86 4.68 3.53 7.15
N LYS A 87 4.75 2.80 8.27
CA LYS A 87 6.01 2.57 9.01
C LYS A 87 7.11 1.90 8.18
N LEU A 88 6.76 1.11 7.16
CA LEU A 88 7.74 0.47 6.27
C LEU A 88 8.46 1.47 5.37
N ILE A 89 7.74 2.51 4.93
CA ILE A 89 8.25 3.52 4.00
C ILE A 89 8.77 4.79 4.69
N LEU A 90 8.49 4.98 5.98
CA LEU A 90 9.08 6.03 6.84
C LEU A 90 10.59 6.26 6.64
N PRO A 91 11.46 5.23 6.61
CA PRO A 91 12.90 5.46 6.46
C PRO A 91 13.31 6.05 5.10
N PHE A 92 12.46 5.94 4.08
CA PHE A 92 12.70 6.54 2.77
C PHE A 92 12.11 7.95 2.65
N ARG A 93 11.29 8.35 3.62
CA ARG A 93 10.65 9.67 3.63
C ARG A 93 11.70 10.75 3.84
N ARG A 94 11.84 11.64 2.87
CA ARG A 94 12.61 12.86 3.05
C ARG A 94 11.82 13.83 3.91
N VAL A 95 12.43 14.27 5.00
CA VAL A 95 11.92 15.39 5.81
C VAL A 95 11.94 16.64 4.94
N ASN A 96 10.76 17.11 4.55
CA ASN A 96 10.63 18.39 3.87
C ASN A 96 10.61 19.46 4.96
N TRP A 97 11.80 19.92 5.36
CA TRP A 97 11.91 21.18 6.09
C TRP A 97 11.47 22.25 5.10
N GLY A 98 10.24 22.74 5.21
CA GLY A 98 9.70 23.79 4.34
C GLY A 98 10.60 25.01 4.37
N GLY A 99 11.60 25.02 3.51
CA GLY A 99 12.65 26.02 3.46
C GLY A 99 12.39 26.95 2.30
N SER A 100 11.51 27.91 2.51
CA SER A 100 11.67 29.24 1.94
C SER A 100 11.69 30.22 3.10
N TYR A 101 12.89 30.44 3.65
CA TYR A 101 13.17 31.73 4.29
C TYR A 101 13.40 32.71 3.15
N GLU A 102 12.36 33.46 2.81
CA GLU A 102 12.50 34.66 1.98
C GLU A 102 13.26 35.70 2.80
N HIS A 103 14.35 36.23 2.22
CA HIS A 103 15.27 37.20 2.83
C HIS A 103 14.91 38.62 2.41
#